data_AF-S7N022-F1
#
_entry.id   AF-S7N022-F1
#
_cell.length_a   1.000
_cell.length_b   1.000
_cell.length_c   1.000
_cell.angle_alpha   90.00
_cell.angle_beta   90.00
_cell.angle_gamma   90.00
#
_symmetry.space_group_name_H-M   'P 1'
#
loop_
_entity.id
_entity.type
_entity.pdbx_description
1 polymer ?
#
loop_
_entity_poly.entity_id
_entity_poly.type
_entity_poly.pdbx_seq_one_letter_code
_entity_poly.pdbx_strand_id
1 'polypeptide(L)'
;MHTLSSNLAPDTKHRCVFRGSACTVVLPPEEVIAPSDNFTITLHRHISGKEQVSLVDPQYLPRRHVKLDPPSDLQSNVSSDSCVLTWGVSLGLEPLASLLSYELAFKRQEEAWERARHKGHIVGVTWLILEAAELDPGSTYEARLRVQMANLEDAMAEEERYEGPWSEWSRPVSFLSPQRPGRLVSPLRQPDSTFVAMSIFLLLTSLTYLLFKLSPRVKRTLRHNVPSPVPFFQPLYSVHHGNFQVRGRRAGEGRGCPEAWPAQDVGSG
;
A
#
# COMPACT_ATOMS: atom_id res chain seq x y z
N MET A 1 -47.86 18.34 8.43
CA MET A 1 -46.93 18.95 9.39
C MET A 1 -46.23 17.83 10.13
N HIS A 2 -44.91 17.83 10.23
CA HIS A 2 -44.17 16.87 11.04
C HIS A 2 -43.79 17.52 12.37
N THR A 3 -43.80 16.70 13.40
CA THR A 3 -43.42 17.06 14.76
C THR A 3 -42.36 16.08 15.22
N LEU A 4 -41.25 16.60 15.75
CA LEU A 4 -40.24 15.83 16.46
C LEU A 4 -40.33 16.23 17.94
N SER A 5 -40.55 15.25 18.81
CA SER A 5 -40.59 15.44 20.25
C SER A 5 -39.45 14.65 20.90
N SER A 6 -38.61 15.29 21.72
CA SER A 6 -37.57 14.56 22.44
C SER A 6 -38.19 13.66 23.51
N ASN A 7 -37.72 12.43 23.59
CA ASN A 7 -38.14 11.48 24.62
C ASN A 7 -37.44 11.74 25.97
N LEU A 8 -36.28 12.40 25.95
CA LEU A 8 -35.50 12.75 27.14
C LEU A 8 -35.88 14.13 27.70
N ALA A 9 -36.30 15.06 26.83
CA ALA A 9 -36.76 16.39 27.18
C ALA A 9 -38.16 16.63 26.56
N PRO A 10 -39.25 16.14 27.17
CA PRO A 10 -40.58 16.16 26.56
C PRO A 10 -41.12 17.56 26.23
N ASP A 11 -40.54 18.60 26.82
CA ASP A 11 -40.89 20.00 26.54
C ASP A 11 -40.27 20.53 25.23
N THR A 12 -39.25 19.87 24.67
CA THR A 12 -38.66 20.25 23.37
C THR A 12 -39.42 19.58 22.23
N LYS A 13 -40.15 20.42 21.48
CA LYS A 13 -40.99 19.99 20.35
C LYS A 13 -40.70 20.81 19.11
N HIS A 14 -39.99 20.22 18.17
CA HIS A 14 -39.71 20.85 16.88
C HIS A 14 -40.81 20.52 15.89
N ARG A 15 -41.17 21.50 15.08
CA ARG A 15 -42.27 21.38 14.12
C ARG A 15 -41.83 21.91 12.78
N CYS A 16 -42.15 21.17 11.73
CA CYS A 16 -41.95 21.65 10.36
C CYS A 16 -43.22 21.40 9.53
N VAL A 17 -43.41 22.26 8.52
CA VAL A 17 -44.49 22.15 7.55
C VAL A 17 -43.90 21.72 6.21
N PHE A 18 -44.53 20.72 5.58
CA PHE A 18 -44.09 20.23 4.28
C PHE A 18 -44.13 21.35 3.23
N ARG A 19 -43.04 21.45 2.48
CA ARG A 19 -42.95 22.26 1.26
C ARG A 19 -42.62 21.30 0.12
N GLY A 20 -43.64 20.95 -0.67
CA GLY A 20 -43.52 19.87 -1.65
C GLY A 20 -43.36 18.51 -0.97
N SER A 21 -42.25 17.82 -1.25
CA SER A 21 -41.95 16.48 -0.70
C SER A 21 -41.10 16.48 0.57
N ALA A 22 -40.59 17.65 1.01
CA ALA A 22 -39.64 17.73 2.10
C ALA A 22 -40.05 18.76 3.17
N CYS A 23 -39.46 18.62 4.35
CA CYS A 23 -39.74 19.41 5.54
C CYS A 23 -38.43 19.54 6.32
N THR A 24 -37.97 20.76 6.58
CA THR A 24 -36.70 21.01 7.25
C THR A 24 -36.96 21.69 8.58
N VAL A 25 -36.38 21.14 9.64
CA VAL A 25 -36.29 21.77 10.96
C VAL A 25 -34.89 22.35 11.08
N VAL A 26 -34.81 23.64 11.39
CA VAL A 26 -33.55 24.29 11.78
C VAL A 26 -33.56 24.41 13.29
N LEU A 27 -32.57 23.82 13.95
CA LEU A 27 -32.42 23.93 15.39
C LEU A 27 -31.79 25.28 15.76
N PRO A 28 -32.15 25.86 16.92
CA PRO A 28 -31.45 27.00 17.49
C PRO A 28 -29.96 26.67 17.68
N PRO A 29 -29.04 27.66 17.59
CA PRO A 29 -27.61 27.44 17.82
C PRO A 29 -27.28 26.88 19.21
N GLU A 30 -28.14 27.14 20.19
CA GLU A 30 -27.97 26.69 21.58
C GLU A 30 -28.38 25.22 21.78
N GLU A 31 -29.17 24.65 20.88
CA GLU A 31 -29.62 23.27 20.94
C GLU A 31 -28.70 22.38 20.10
N VAL A 32 -28.05 21.44 20.77
CA VAL A 32 -27.18 20.44 20.15
C VAL A 32 -27.81 19.07 20.31
N ILE A 33 -27.98 18.34 19.20
CA ILE A 33 -28.41 16.95 19.25
C ILE A 33 -27.25 16.10 19.78
N ALA A 34 -27.44 15.48 20.93
CA ALA A 34 -26.49 14.52 21.48
C ALA A 34 -26.62 13.16 20.78
N PRO A 35 -25.54 12.35 20.72
CA PRO A 35 -25.60 11.01 20.11
C PRO A 35 -26.61 10.09 20.79
N SER A 36 -26.80 10.24 22.11
CA SER A 36 -27.76 9.46 22.90
C SER A 36 -29.21 9.92 22.75
N ASP A 37 -29.48 11.02 22.03
CA ASP A 37 -30.83 11.54 21.90
C ASP A 37 -31.75 10.56 21.17
N ASN A 38 -33.01 10.58 21.59
CA ASN A 38 -34.07 9.74 21.07
C ASN A 38 -35.33 10.59 20.92
N PHE A 39 -35.92 10.56 19.72
CA PHE A 39 -37.08 11.36 19.37
C PHE A 39 -38.26 10.49 18.95
N THR A 40 -39.46 10.96 19.25
CA THR A 40 -40.68 10.46 18.61
C THR A 40 -41.03 11.38 17.44
N ILE A 41 -41.15 10.81 16.24
CA ILE A 41 -41.60 11.51 15.04
C ILE A 41 -43.09 11.22 14.81
N THR A 42 -43.88 12.29 14.73
CA THR A 42 -45.31 12.20 14.37
C THR A 42 -45.64 13.07 13.16
N LEU A 43 -46.57 12.58 12.34
CA LEU A 43 -47.13 13.27 11.20
C LEU A 43 -48.54 13.74 11.54
N HIS A 44 -48.73 15.06 11.54
CA HIS A 44 -50.00 15.72 11.73
C HIS A 44 -50.58 16.11 10.35
N ARG A 45 -51.77 15.60 10.03
CA ARG A 45 -52.52 15.90 8.80
C ARG A 45 -53.85 16.54 9.16
N HIS A 46 -54.28 17.51 8.36
CA HIS A 46 -55.60 18.12 8.52
C HIS A 46 -56.51 17.63 7.39
N ILE A 47 -57.49 16.79 7.70
CA ILE A 47 -58.41 16.21 6.72
C ILE A 47 -59.84 16.58 7.13
N SER A 48 -60.56 17.24 6.23
CA SER A 48 -61.97 17.64 6.45
C SER A 48 -62.20 18.42 7.75
N GLY A 49 -61.28 19.34 8.10
CA GLY A 49 -61.41 20.16 9.31
C GLY A 49 -60.99 19.46 10.61
N LYS A 50 -60.53 18.20 10.55
CA LYS A 50 -60.07 17.44 11.71
C LYS A 50 -58.57 17.18 11.62
N GLU A 51 -57.90 17.33 12.75
CA GLU A 51 -56.51 16.90 12.89
C GLU A 51 -56.46 15.39 13.06
N GLN A 52 -55.66 14.74 12.22
CA GLN A 52 -55.30 13.34 12.32
C GLN A 52 -53.79 13.26 12.56
N VAL A 53 -53.40 12.60 13.65
CA VAL A 53 -52.00 12.37 14.01
C VAL A 53 -51.66 10.89 13.74
N SER A 54 -50.59 10.66 13.00
CA SER A 54 -50.04 9.33 12.76
C SER A 54 -48.61 9.27 13.31
N LEU A 55 -48.30 8.22 14.07
CA LEU A 55 -46.95 7.91 14.50
C LEU A 55 -46.12 7.49 13.29
N VAL A 56 -44.95 8.10 13.11
CA VAL A 56 -44.01 7.78 12.03
C VAL A 56 -42.89 6.90 12.58
N ASP A 57 -42.26 7.34 13.68
CA ASP A 57 -41.20 6.61 14.35
C ASP A 57 -41.27 6.87 15.86
N PRO A 58 -41.47 5.85 16.72
CA PRO A 58 -41.48 6.03 18.16
C PRO A 58 -40.09 6.20 18.80
N GLN A 59 -39.02 5.78 18.12
CA GLN A 59 -37.67 5.71 18.68
C GLN A 59 -36.61 6.12 17.66
N TYR A 60 -36.78 7.31 17.08
CA TYR A 60 -35.85 7.84 16.11
C TYR A 60 -34.54 8.24 16.80
N LEU A 61 -33.44 7.63 16.35
CA LEU A 61 -32.09 7.89 16.84
C LEU A 61 -31.31 8.71 15.81
N PRO A 62 -31.11 10.03 15.99
CA PRO A 62 -30.46 10.88 14.99
C PRO A 62 -29.07 10.39 14.58
N ARG A 63 -28.31 9.81 15.52
CA ARG A 63 -26.98 9.25 15.25
C ARG A 63 -26.96 8.15 14.17
N ARG A 64 -28.08 7.45 13.94
CA ARG A 64 -28.20 6.41 12.91
C ARG A 64 -28.60 6.96 11.53
N HIS A 65 -28.85 8.26 11.44
CA HIS A 65 -29.38 8.92 10.25
C HIS A 65 -28.59 10.20 9.91
N VAL A 66 -27.27 10.18 10.13
CA VAL A 66 -26.40 11.33 9.90
C VAL A 66 -26.02 11.43 8.43
N LYS A 67 -26.50 12.50 7.76
CA LYS A 67 -25.98 12.91 6.45
C LYS A 67 -25.25 14.23 6.62
N LEU A 68 -23.94 14.21 6.42
CA LEU A 68 -23.09 15.40 6.53
C LEU A 68 -23.20 16.29 5.28
N ASP A 69 -22.89 17.56 5.46
CA ASP A 69 -22.66 18.47 4.34
C ASP A 69 -21.38 18.07 3.57
N PRO A 70 -21.31 18.33 2.25
CA PRO A 70 -20.10 18.07 1.48
C PRO A 70 -18.90 18.87 2.04
N PRO A 71 -17.67 18.31 1.98
CA PRO A 71 -16.48 19.03 2.44
C PRO A 71 -16.29 20.38 1.71
N SER A 72 -15.84 21.38 2.46
CA SER A 72 -15.51 22.72 1.94
C SER A 72 -14.01 22.91 1.73
N ASP A 73 -13.67 23.97 1.00
CA ASP A 73 -12.29 24.48 0.90
C ASP A 73 -11.27 23.45 0.40
N LEU A 74 -11.68 22.58 -0.52
CA LEU A 74 -10.79 21.65 -1.21
C LEU A 74 -9.79 22.43 -2.07
N GLN A 75 -8.51 22.32 -1.72
CA GLN A 75 -7.39 22.96 -2.39
C GLN A 75 -6.41 21.91 -2.90
N SER A 76 -5.69 22.26 -3.96
CA SER A 76 -4.64 21.44 -4.56
C SER A 76 -3.32 22.19 -4.55
N ASN A 77 -2.28 21.57 -4.00
CA ASN A 77 -0.92 22.08 -4.00
C ASN A 77 -0.03 21.12 -4.77
N VAL A 78 0.37 21.52 -5.98
CA VAL A 78 1.13 20.68 -6.90
C VAL A 78 2.62 20.95 -6.73
N SER A 79 3.38 19.91 -6.41
CA SER A 79 4.85 19.89 -6.45
C SER A 79 5.36 19.20 -7.72
N SER A 80 6.67 18.99 -7.83
CA SER A 80 7.29 18.28 -8.96
C SER A 80 7.02 16.78 -8.98
N ASP A 81 6.69 16.20 -7.82
CA ASP A 81 6.60 14.76 -7.58
C ASP A 81 5.21 14.31 -7.14
N SER A 82 4.37 15.21 -6.61
CA SER A 82 3.04 14.87 -6.13
C SER A 82 2.09 16.07 -6.17
N CYS A 83 0.80 15.79 -5.97
CA CYS A 83 -0.21 16.80 -5.71
C CYS A 83 -0.81 16.53 -4.32
N VAL A 84 -0.65 17.49 -3.42
CA VAL A 84 -1.25 17.45 -2.08
C VAL A 84 -2.63 18.10 -2.15
N LEU A 85 -3.66 17.34 -1.82
CA LEU A 85 -5.02 17.82 -1.65
C LEU A 85 -5.28 18.08 -0.18
N THR A 86 -5.87 19.22 0.16
CA THR A 86 -6.24 19.60 1.53
C THR A 86 -7.65 20.15 1.56
N TRP A 87 -8.42 19.91 2.62
CA TRP A 87 -9.78 20.41 2.77
C TRP A 87 -10.10 20.85 4.20
N GLY A 88 -11.16 21.65 4.35
CA GLY A 88 -11.62 22.14 5.64
C GLY A 88 -12.59 21.19 6.35
N VAL A 89 -12.67 21.32 7.68
CA VAL A 89 -13.73 20.75 8.51
C VAL A 89 -14.50 21.91 9.12
N SER A 90 -15.83 21.87 9.07
CA SER A 90 -16.65 22.89 9.71
C SER A 90 -16.41 22.90 11.22
N LEU A 91 -16.34 24.07 11.85
CA LEU A 91 -16.05 24.22 13.28
C LEU A 91 -16.91 23.32 14.20
N GLY A 92 -18.20 23.17 13.89
CA GLY A 92 -19.10 22.30 14.66
C GLY A 92 -18.78 20.80 14.59
N LEU A 93 -17.98 20.38 13.61
CA LEU A 93 -17.53 18.99 13.42
C LEU A 93 -16.08 18.76 13.87
N GLU A 94 -15.34 19.79 14.30
CA GLU A 94 -13.96 19.63 14.78
C GLU A 94 -13.80 18.58 15.89
N PRO A 95 -14.70 18.49 16.90
CA PRO A 95 -14.61 17.44 17.92
C PRO A 95 -14.76 16.02 17.36
N LEU A 96 -15.42 15.89 16.20
CA LEU A 96 -15.68 14.63 15.52
C LEU A 96 -14.69 14.37 14.39
N ALA A 97 -13.68 15.22 14.17
CA ALA A 97 -12.79 15.14 13.01
C ALA A 97 -12.10 13.78 12.86
N SER A 98 -11.72 13.14 13.96
CA SER A 98 -11.12 11.78 13.99
C SER A 98 -12.08 10.67 13.56
N LEU A 99 -13.39 10.93 13.63
CA LEU A 99 -14.47 10.02 13.25
C LEU A 99 -14.99 10.29 11.84
N LEU A 100 -14.36 11.18 11.07
CA LEU A 100 -14.75 11.44 9.68
C LEU A 100 -13.96 10.54 8.74
N SER A 101 -14.69 9.92 7.80
CA SER A 101 -14.14 9.13 6.70
C SER A 101 -14.42 9.84 5.38
N TYR A 102 -13.37 10.06 4.60
CA TYR A 102 -13.48 10.73 3.29
C TYR A 102 -13.24 9.74 2.15
N GLU A 103 -13.86 10.07 1.03
CA GLU A 103 -13.59 9.45 -0.26
C GLU A 103 -13.31 10.51 -1.30
N LEU A 104 -12.18 10.35 -1.97
CA LEU A 104 -11.73 11.15 -3.09
C LEU A 104 -12.10 10.46 -4.40
N ALA A 105 -12.77 11.19 -5.30
CA ALA A 105 -12.89 10.83 -6.70
C ALA A 105 -12.08 11.81 -7.55
N PHE A 106 -11.24 11.30 -8.45
CA PHE A 106 -10.44 12.12 -9.35
C PHE A 106 -10.37 11.51 -10.75
N LYS A 107 -10.37 12.38 -11.75
CA LYS A 107 -10.39 12.01 -13.18
C LYS A 107 -9.63 13.04 -14.01
N ARG A 108 -9.26 12.69 -15.23
CA ARG A 108 -8.81 13.70 -16.19
C ARG A 108 -9.96 14.63 -16.55
N GLN A 109 -9.67 15.88 -16.90
CA GLN A 109 -10.69 16.89 -17.16
C GLN A 109 -11.66 16.46 -18.28
N GLU A 110 -11.12 15.82 -19.31
CA GLU A 110 -11.84 15.28 -20.47
C GLU A 110 -12.63 13.99 -20.20
N GLU A 111 -12.39 13.34 -19.06
CA GLU A 111 -13.09 12.11 -18.68
C GLU A 111 -14.44 12.42 -18.03
N ALA A 112 -15.35 11.45 -18.12
CA ALA A 112 -16.63 11.49 -17.42
C ALA A 112 -16.48 10.96 -15.98
N TRP A 113 -17.32 11.43 -15.05
CA TRP A 113 -17.23 11.07 -13.63
C TRP A 113 -17.48 9.58 -13.35
N GLU A 114 -18.15 8.86 -14.25
CA GLU A 114 -18.38 7.42 -14.20
C GLU A 114 -17.08 6.62 -14.34
N ARG A 115 -16.02 7.22 -14.91
CA ARG A 115 -14.69 6.62 -15.06
C ARG A 115 -13.67 7.15 -14.04
N ALA A 116 -14.11 7.94 -13.07
CA ALA A 116 -13.22 8.50 -12.08
C ALA A 116 -12.53 7.40 -11.27
N ARG A 117 -11.30 7.67 -10.85
CA ARG A 117 -10.56 6.84 -9.92
C ARG A 117 -10.90 7.27 -8.51
N HIS A 118 -10.96 6.30 -7.60
CA HIS A 118 -11.40 6.52 -6.23
C HIS A 118 -10.30 6.16 -5.23
N LYS A 119 -10.12 6.99 -4.21
CA LYS A 119 -9.35 6.70 -3.00
C LYS A 119 -10.29 6.89 -1.81
N GLY A 120 -10.64 5.80 -1.15
CA GLY A 120 -11.54 5.81 0.01
C GLY A 120 -10.81 5.57 1.33
N HIS A 121 -11.59 5.51 2.41
CA HIS A 121 -11.13 5.20 3.77
C HIS A 121 -10.03 6.14 4.29
N ILE A 122 -10.15 7.42 3.95
CA ILE A 122 -9.27 8.46 4.47
C ILE A 122 -9.88 8.90 5.81
N VAL A 123 -9.40 8.36 6.93
CA VAL A 123 -10.03 8.56 8.25
C VAL A 123 -9.23 9.53 9.09
N GLY A 124 -9.91 10.50 9.72
CA GLY A 124 -9.33 11.35 10.76
C GLY A 124 -8.30 12.39 10.28
N VAL A 125 -8.14 12.56 8.97
CA VAL A 125 -7.20 13.51 8.37
C VAL A 125 -7.90 14.37 7.31
N THR A 126 -7.33 15.53 7.04
CA THR A 126 -7.87 16.54 6.11
C THR A 126 -6.95 16.78 4.91
N TRP A 127 -6.13 15.79 4.57
CA TRP A 127 -5.21 15.84 3.46
C TRP A 127 -5.02 14.48 2.79
N LEU A 128 -4.61 14.49 1.52
CA LEU A 128 -4.21 13.30 0.77
C LEU A 128 -3.16 13.67 -0.27
N ILE A 129 -2.21 12.75 -0.53
CA ILE A 129 -1.19 12.91 -1.57
C ILE A 129 -1.55 12.04 -2.78
N LEU A 130 -1.61 12.66 -3.95
CA LEU A 130 -1.65 11.99 -5.25
C LEU A 130 -0.24 11.98 -5.83
N GLU A 131 0.37 10.81 -5.89
CA GLU A 131 1.72 10.65 -6.45
C GLU A 131 1.73 10.90 -7.96
N ALA A 132 2.82 11.48 -8.49
CA ALA A 132 2.97 11.64 -9.94
C ALA A 132 2.88 10.31 -10.71
N ALA A 133 3.19 9.18 -10.06
CA ALA A 133 3.08 7.85 -10.67
C ALA A 133 1.63 7.42 -10.92
N GLU A 134 0.65 8.03 -10.24
CA GLU A 134 -0.78 7.76 -10.40
C GLU A 134 -1.42 8.66 -11.47
N LEU A 135 -0.69 9.64 -11.98
CA LEU A 135 -1.19 10.70 -12.84
C LEU A 135 -0.48 10.66 -14.20
N ASP A 136 -1.24 10.92 -15.26
CA ASP A 136 -0.71 11.02 -16.61
C ASP A 136 0.01 12.36 -16.78
N PRO A 137 1.31 12.36 -17.15
CA PRO A 137 2.06 13.60 -17.32
C PRO A 137 1.44 14.54 -18.35
N GLY A 138 1.42 15.84 -18.05
CA GLY A 138 0.86 16.89 -18.91
C GLY A 138 -0.67 16.94 -18.94
N SER A 139 -1.37 16.17 -18.10
CA SER A 139 -2.83 16.16 -18.05
C SER A 139 -3.37 17.09 -16.95
N THR A 140 -4.56 17.65 -17.18
CA THR A 140 -5.31 18.38 -16.16
C THR A 140 -6.29 17.42 -15.49
N TYR A 141 -6.31 17.42 -14.17
CA TYR A 141 -7.18 16.58 -13.36
C TYR A 141 -8.24 17.41 -12.66
N GLU A 142 -9.38 16.78 -12.41
CA GLU A 142 -10.43 17.26 -11.51
C GLU A 142 -10.58 16.29 -10.36
N ALA A 143 -10.66 16.82 -9.14
CA ALA A 143 -10.83 16.05 -7.91
C ALA A 143 -12.01 16.60 -7.09
N ARG A 144 -12.80 15.70 -6.50
CA ARG A 144 -13.89 16.04 -5.58
C ARG A 144 -13.95 15.05 -4.43
N LEU A 145 -14.44 15.49 -3.27
CA LEU A 145 -14.51 14.72 -2.05
C LEU A 145 -15.96 14.52 -1.60
N ARG A 146 -16.20 13.45 -0.86
CA ARG A 146 -17.39 13.28 -0.03
C ARG A 146 -16.99 12.74 1.32
N VAL A 147 -17.83 12.95 2.33
CA VAL A 147 -17.57 12.58 3.71
C VAL A 147 -18.72 11.76 4.28
N GLN A 148 -18.40 10.86 5.20
CA GLN A 148 -19.33 10.08 5.99
C GLN A 148 -18.74 9.93 7.40
N MET A 149 -19.59 9.65 8.38
CA MET A 149 -19.11 9.15 9.68
C MET A 149 -18.38 7.81 9.47
N ALA A 150 -17.21 7.66 10.08
CA ALA A 150 -16.40 6.46 9.99
C ALA A 150 -17.09 5.29 10.70
N ASN A 151 -17.13 4.14 10.04
CA ASN A 151 -17.56 2.90 10.67
C ASN A 151 -16.41 2.29 11.47
N LEU A 152 -16.26 2.67 12.74
CA LEU A 152 -15.34 2.03 13.68
C LEU A 152 -15.99 0.77 14.27
N GLU A 153 -16.01 -0.29 13.48
CA GLU A 153 -16.59 -1.58 13.83
C GLU A 153 -15.96 -2.17 15.10
N ASP A 154 -14.66 -1.95 15.33
CA ASP A 154 -13.88 -2.62 16.39
C ASP A 154 -13.60 -1.79 17.65
N ALA A 155 -13.97 -0.50 17.70
CA ALA A 155 -13.50 0.40 18.77
C ALA A 155 -14.60 1.04 19.64
N MET A 156 -15.87 1.00 19.21
CA MET A 156 -16.95 1.70 19.89
C MET A 156 -18.08 0.76 20.30
N ALA A 157 -18.66 0.99 21.47
CA ALA A 157 -19.89 0.31 21.87
C ALA A 157 -20.97 0.54 20.81
N GLU A 158 -21.83 -0.46 20.58
CA GLU A 158 -22.98 -0.37 19.65
C GLU A 158 -23.79 0.92 19.82
N GLU A 159 -23.88 1.41 21.05
CA GLU A 159 -24.65 2.60 21.42
C GLU A 159 -24.05 3.92 20.94
N GLU A 160 -22.75 3.96 20.61
CA GLU A 160 -22.03 5.17 20.20
C GLU A 160 -21.77 5.23 18.69
N ARG A 161 -22.14 4.19 17.93
CA ARG A 161 -21.89 4.14 16.49
C ARG A 161 -22.80 5.09 15.73
N TYR A 162 -22.19 5.82 14.80
CA TYR A 162 -22.88 6.67 13.84
C TYR A 162 -23.16 5.91 12.56
N GLU A 163 -24.34 6.14 11.99
CA GLU A 163 -24.71 5.60 10.69
C GLU A 163 -25.35 6.69 9.84
N GLY A 164 -25.34 6.46 8.53
CA GLY A 164 -25.98 7.32 7.56
C GLY A 164 -25.29 7.24 6.20
N PRO A 165 -25.85 7.88 5.18
CA PRO A 165 -25.28 7.86 3.84
C PRO A 165 -24.06 8.79 3.73
N TRP A 166 -23.31 8.64 2.64
CA TRP A 166 -22.34 9.63 2.21
C TRP A 166 -22.98 11.00 1.99
N SER A 167 -22.21 12.06 2.21
CA SER A 167 -22.54 13.41 1.78
C SER A 167 -22.69 13.47 0.25
N GLU A 168 -23.25 14.58 -0.22
CA GLU A 168 -23.06 14.95 -1.63
C GLU A 168 -21.57 15.15 -1.94
N TRP A 169 -21.22 15.14 -3.22
CA TRP A 169 -19.86 15.48 -3.64
C TRP A 169 -19.58 16.98 -3.45
N SER A 170 -18.36 17.30 -3.03
CA SER A 170 -17.85 18.67 -2.96
C SER A 170 -17.77 19.30 -4.34
N ARG A 171 -17.58 20.62 -4.36
CA ARG A 171 -17.15 21.31 -5.58
C ARG A 171 -15.80 20.73 -6.03
N PRO A 172 -15.60 20.47 -7.33
CA PRO A 172 -14.36 19.94 -7.82
C PRO A 172 -13.26 21.01 -7.80
N VAL A 173 -12.02 20.59 -7.54
CA VAL A 173 -10.81 21.38 -7.75
C VAL A 173 -10.07 20.86 -8.97
N SER A 174 -9.48 21.76 -9.76
CA SER A 174 -8.68 21.40 -10.92
C SER A 174 -7.20 21.61 -10.64
N PHE A 175 -6.35 20.67 -11.07
CA PHE A 175 -4.90 20.77 -10.91
C PHE A 175 -4.17 20.12 -12.08
N LEU A 176 -2.95 20.60 -12.35
CA LEU A 176 -2.07 20.01 -13.36
C LEU A 176 -1.32 18.82 -12.75
N SER A 177 -1.16 17.75 -13.53
CA SER A 177 -0.31 16.63 -13.14
C SER A 177 1.10 17.14 -12.79
N PRO A 178 1.72 16.65 -11.70
CA PRO A 178 3.10 16.98 -11.36
C PRO A 178 4.03 16.72 -12.54
N GLN A 179 4.74 17.76 -12.95
CA GLN A 179 5.74 17.64 -13.99
C GLN A 179 7.02 17.15 -13.33
N ARG A 180 7.34 15.85 -13.51
CA ARG A 180 8.72 15.42 -13.24
C ARG A 180 9.62 16.29 -14.11
N PRO A 181 10.59 17.04 -13.54
CA PRO A 181 11.66 17.62 -14.31
C PRO A 181 12.19 16.47 -15.14
N GLY A 182 12.12 16.64 -16.46
CA GLY A 182 12.24 15.54 -17.40
C GLY A 182 13.32 14.60 -16.89
N ARG A 183 12.97 13.34 -16.67
CA ARG A 183 13.94 12.28 -16.88
C ARG A 183 14.37 12.52 -18.33
N LEU A 184 15.39 13.37 -18.52
CA LEU A 184 16.31 13.34 -19.63
C LEU A 184 16.41 11.87 -19.91
N VAL A 185 15.83 11.46 -21.03
CA VAL A 185 15.66 10.07 -21.40
C VAL A 185 16.99 9.40 -21.08
N SER A 186 17.07 8.71 -19.96
CA SER A 186 18.09 7.70 -19.78
C SER A 186 17.48 6.54 -20.55
N PRO A 187 18.02 6.22 -21.74
CA PRO A 187 17.47 5.19 -22.60
C PRO A 187 17.83 3.80 -22.05
N LEU A 188 17.81 3.61 -20.74
CA LEU A 188 18.26 2.36 -20.12
C LEU A 188 17.29 1.78 -19.09
N ARG A 189 16.00 1.84 -19.42
CA ARG A 189 15.08 0.81 -18.94
C ARG A 189 14.10 0.44 -20.04
N GLN A 190 14.66 -0.04 -21.15
CA GLN A 190 13.91 -0.87 -22.08
C GLN A 190 13.68 -2.24 -21.42
N PRO A 191 12.47 -2.82 -21.52
CA PRO A 191 12.24 -4.24 -21.20
C PRO A 191 12.92 -5.19 -22.19
N ASP A 192 13.75 -4.68 -23.10
CA ASP A 192 14.59 -5.49 -23.99
C ASP A 192 15.79 -6.11 -23.26
N SER A 193 16.20 -5.56 -22.11
CA SER A 193 17.38 -6.06 -21.38
C SER A 193 17.20 -7.48 -20.85
N THR A 194 15.98 -7.88 -20.46
CA THR A 194 15.71 -9.27 -20.03
C THR A 194 15.72 -10.22 -21.21
N PHE A 195 15.11 -9.87 -22.35
CA PHE A 195 15.15 -10.72 -23.55
C PHE A 195 16.57 -10.84 -24.10
N VAL A 196 17.32 -9.72 -24.16
CA VAL A 196 18.74 -9.72 -24.59
C VAL A 196 19.60 -10.51 -23.61
N ALA A 197 19.43 -10.33 -22.30
CA ALA A 197 20.15 -11.12 -21.30
C ALA A 197 19.82 -12.62 -21.42
N MET A 198 18.55 -12.98 -21.52
CA MET A 198 18.11 -14.37 -21.70
C MET A 198 18.66 -14.97 -23.00
N SER A 199 18.66 -14.22 -24.10
CA SER A 199 19.29 -14.64 -25.36
C SER A 199 20.80 -14.86 -25.20
N ILE A 200 21.50 -13.97 -24.49
CA ILE A 200 22.94 -14.12 -24.22
C ILE A 200 23.21 -15.36 -23.34
N PHE A 201 22.41 -15.57 -22.28
CA PHE A 201 22.54 -16.74 -21.42
C PHE A 201 22.27 -18.05 -22.19
N LEU A 202 21.25 -18.08 -23.05
CA LEU A 202 20.95 -19.23 -23.91
C LEU A 202 22.05 -19.50 -24.94
N LEU A 203 22.64 -18.45 -25.51
CA LEU A 203 23.77 -18.57 -26.43
C LEU A 203 25.03 -19.10 -25.72
N LEU A 204 25.35 -18.58 -24.54
CA LEU A 204 26.50 -19.02 -23.74
C LEU A 204 26.36 -20.48 -23.29
N THR A 205 25.16 -20.87 -22.83
CA THR A 205 24.87 -22.25 -22.42
C THR A 205 24.89 -23.23 -23.60
N SER A 206 24.32 -22.85 -24.75
CA SER A 206 24.40 -23.64 -25.98
C SER A 206 25.84 -23.78 -26.50
N LEU A 207 26.61 -22.69 -26.50
CA LEU A 207 28.01 -22.70 -26.93
C LEU A 207 28.87 -23.59 -26.01
N THR A 208 28.71 -23.46 -24.70
CA THR A 208 29.43 -24.33 -23.73
C THR A 208 29.03 -25.79 -23.87
N TYR A 209 27.75 -26.10 -24.11
CA TYR A 209 27.29 -27.46 -24.40
C TYR A 209 27.89 -28.01 -25.69
N LEU A 210 27.92 -27.22 -26.77
CA LEU A 210 28.52 -27.60 -28.06
C LEU A 210 30.02 -27.84 -27.92
N LEU A 211 30.74 -26.95 -27.23
CA LEU A 211 32.18 -27.12 -26.94
C LEU A 211 32.41 -28.38 -26.10
N PHE A 212 31.58 -28.64 -25.09
CA PHE A 212 31.67 -29.86 -24.29
C PHE A 212 31.40 -31.12 -25.12
N LYS A 213 30.43 -31.09 -26.03
CA LYS A 213 30.08 -32.18 -26.97
C LYS A 213 31.10 -32.40 -28.09
N LEU A 214 31.78 -31.35 -28.56
CA LEU A 214 32.80 -31.40 -29.61
C LEU A 214 34.20 -31.68 -29.03
N SER A 215 34.44 -31.34 -27.76
CA SER A 215 35.70 -31.61 -27.04
C SER A 215 36.16 -33.08 -26.99
N PRO A 216 35.31 -34.12 -27.00
CA PRO A 216 35.78 -35.51 -27.01
C PRO A 216 36.48 -35.85 -28.32
N ARG A 217 36.15 -35.16 -29.42
CA ARG A 217 36.80 -35.37 -30.74
C ARG A 217 38.09 -34.56 -30.89
N VAL A 218 38.22 -33.40 -30.24
CA VAL A 218 39.44 -32.56 -30.29
C VAL A 218 40.50 -33.00 -29.25
N LYS A 219 40.10 -33.64 -28.14
CA LYS A 219 41.07 -34.26 -27.20
C LYS A 219 41.85 -35.44 -27.81
N ARG A 220 41.41 -35.98 -28.96
CA ARG A 220 42.09 -37.07 -29.67
C ARG A 220 43.18 -36.57 -30.63
N THR A 221 43.05 -35.38 -31.20
CA THR A 221 44.04 -34.79 -32.13
C THR A 221 45.22 -34.12 -31.41
N LEU A 222 45.04 -33.66 -30.15
CA LEU A 222 46.13 -33.12 -29.32
C LEU A 222 46.98 -34.19 -28.61
N ARG A 223 46.61 -35.48 -28.69
CA ARG A 223 47.39 -36.61 -28.12
C ARG A 223 48.16 -37.42 -29.18
N HIS A 224 48.39 -36.86 -30.37
CA HIS A 224 49.14 -37.59 -31.40
C HIS A 224 50.66 -37.55 -31.22
N ASN A 225 51.21 -36.65 -30.41
CA ASN A 225 52.65 -36.51 -30.20
C ASN A 225 53.04 -36.65 -28.72
N VAL A 226 52.58 -37.71 -28.05
CA VAL A 226 53.20 -38.15 -26.80
C VAL A 226 54.19 -39.26 -27.15
N PRO A 227 55.50 -38.99 -27.18
CA PRO A 227 56.49 -40.04 -27.39
C PRO A 227 56.37 -41.09 -26.29
N SER A 228 56.59 -42.36 -26.65
CA SER A 228 56.57 -43.47 -25.69
C SER A 228 57.52 -43.17 -24.53
N PRO A 229 57.08 -43.28 -23.26
CA PRO A 229 57.93 -43.01 -22.10
C PRO A 229 59.01 -44.09 -21.88
N VAL A 230 59.01 -45.17 -22.68
CA VAL A 230 59.92 -46.33 -22.55
C VAL A 230 61.42 -45.96 -22.44
N PRO A 231 61.98 -44.99 -23.19
CA PRO A 231 63.39 -44.61 -23.06
C PRO A 231 63.71 -43.95 -21.70
N PHE A 232 62.77 -43.19 -21.14
CA PHE A 232 62.95 -42.48 -19.87
C PHE A 232 62.98 -43.44 -18.67
N PHE A 233 62.27 -44.56 -18.76
CA PHE A 233 62.17 -45.56 -17.68
C PHE A 233 63.04 -46.80 -17.93
N GLN A 234 63.74 -46.88 -19.06
CA GLN A 234 64.62 -48.00 -19.41
C GLN A 234 65.65 -48.35 -18.31
N PRO A 235 66.32 -47.38 -17.66
CA PRO A 235 67.25 -47.67 -16.56
C PRO A 235 66.56 -48.27 -15.32
N LEU A 236 65.31 -47.89 -15.05
CA LEU A 236 64.55 -48.40 -13.90
C LEU A 236 64.05 -49.83 -14.14
N TYR A 237 63.71 -50.16 -15.39
CA TYR A 237 63.35 -51.52 -15.78
C TYR A 237 64.56 -52.47 -15.82
N SER A 238 65.75 -51.98 -16.18
CA SER A 238 66.97 -52.81 -16.20
C SER A 238 67.49 -53.12 -14.80
N VAL A 239 67.34 -52.20 -13.84
CA VAL A 239 67.84 -52.37 -12.47
C VAL A 239 66.86 -53.13 -11.57
N HIS A 240 65.55 -52.94 -11.73
CA HIS A 240 64.54 -53.52 -10.83
C HIS A 240 63.61 -54.55 -11.49
N HIS A 241 63.85 -54.93 -12.75
CA HIS A 241 63.04 -55.90 -13.51
C HIS A 241 61.51 -55.68 -13.44
N GLY A 242 61.08 -54.45 -13.17
CA GLY A 242 59.66 -54.10 -13.00
C GLY A 242 59.04 -54.42 -11.63
N ASN A 243 59.83 -54.70 -10.58
CA ASN A 243 59.32 -54.91 -9.21
C ASN A 243 59.87 -53.86 -8.23
N PHE A 244 59.02 -52.92 -7.79
CA PHE A 244 59.41 -51.79 -6.93
C PHE A 244 58.98 -51.93 -5.46
N GLN A 245 58.61 -53.12 -4.99
CA GLN A 245 58.23 -53.33 -3.59
C GLN A 245 59.43 -53.80 -2.74
N VAL A 246 60.16 -52.85 -2.13
CA VAL A 246 61.11 -53.16 -1.05
C VAL A 246 60.41 -53.00 0.30
N ARG A 247 60.21 -54.14 0.97
CA ARG A 247 59.59 -54.30 2.28
C ARG A 247 60.62 -54.02 3.38
N GLY A 248 60.48 -52.91 4.10
CA GLY A 248 61.25 -52.66 5.33
C GLY A 248 60.51 -53.15 6.58
N ARG A 249 60.88 -54.32 7.14
CA ARG A 249 60.62 -54.65 8.55
C ARG A 249 61.92 -55.06 9.24
N ARG A 250 62.25 -54.27 10.27
CA ARG A 250 62.97 -54.56 11.54
C ARG A 250 64.42 -55.07 11.52
N ALA A 251 65.29 -54.23 12.05
CA ALA A 251 66.20 -54.48 13.19
C ALA A 251 66.61 -53.06 13.68
N GLY A 252 66.46 -52.65 14.93
CA GLY A 252 67.01 -53.27 16.13
C GLY A 252 68.16 -52.37 16.62
N GLU A 253 68.12 -51.99 17.89
CA GLU A 253 69.23 -51.43 18.67
C GLU A 253 69.61 -49.93 18.51
N GLY A 254 69.23 -49.13 19.50
CA GLY A 254 70.25 -48.44 20.32
C GLY A 254 70.47 -46.93 20.15
N ARG A 255 70.03 -46.22 21.20
CA ARG A 255 70.61 -44.98 21.79
C ARG A 255 70.29 -43.61 21.17
N GLY A 256 69.57 -42.82 21.97
CA GLY A 256 69.95 -41.43 22.27
C GLY A 256 68.86 -40.38 22.08
N CYS A 257 68.04 -40.13 23.12
CA CYS A 257 67.49 -38.79 23.37
C CYS A 257 68.58 -37.92 24.02
N PRO A 258 68.55 -36.60 23.79
CA PRO A 258 68.20 -35.66 24.87
C PRO A 258 67.09 -34.71 24.39
N GLU A 259 65.99 -34.58 25.12
CA GLU A 259 65.79 -33.81 26.36
C GLU A 259 65.49 -32.32 26.09
N ALA A 260 64.44 -31.88 26.76
CA ALA A 260 63.64 -30.67 26.58
C ALA A 260 64.36 -29.35 26.92
N TRP A 261 63.61 -28.23 26.84
CA TRP A 261 63.31 -27.24 27.89
C TRP A 261 62.89 -25.89 27.23
N PRO A 262 62.14 -24.98 27.92
CA PRO A 262 60.76 -24.68 27.57
C PRO A 262 60.46 -23.18 27.37
N ALA A 263 59.16 -22.86 27.23
CA ALA A 263 58.59 -21.52 27.24
C ALA A 263 58.89 -20.75 28.53
N GLN A 264 59.08 -19.43 28.39
CA GLN A 264 58.98 -18.45 29.46
C GLN A 264 58.00 -17.36 29.06
N ASP A 265 57.19 -16.99 30.05
CA ASP A 265 56.14 -15.99 30.00
C ASP A 265 56.46 -14.91 31.06
N VAL A 266 55.94 -13.71 30.80
CA VAL A 266 55.75 -12.57 31.73
C VAL A 266 56.95 -11.68 32.13
N GLY A 267 56.82 -10.39 31.78
CA GLY A 267 56.86 -9.33 32.79
C GLY A 267 57.37 -7.96 32.35
N SER A 268 56.49 -6.95 32.31
CA SER A 268 56.59 -5.68 33.08
C SER A 268 55.98 -4.48 32.32
N GLY A 269 55.05 -3.79 32.97
CA GLY A 269 54.42 -2.55 32.53
C GLY A 269 53.08 -2.34 33.21
#